data_AF-A0A926JVG7-F1
#
_entry.id   AF-A0A926JVG7-F1
#
_cell.length_a   1.000
_cell.length_b   1.000
_cell.length_c   1.000
_cell.angle_alpha   90.00
_cell.angle_beta   90.00
_cell.angle_gamma   90.00
#
_symmetry.space_group_name_H-M   'P 1'
#
loop_
_entity.id
_entity.type
_entity.pdbx_description
1 polymer ?
#
loop_
_entity_poly.entity_id
_entity_poly.type
_entity_poly.pdbx_seq_one_letter_code
_entity_poly.pdbx_strand_id
1 'polypeptide(L)' 'VATGLGLSGVQGIYVAFKVGADGEVSVIRIKAPHKKLEEEAKRVIGHIPKMRPGRQGNTPVDVMYSKAIIIKIE' A
#
# COMPACT_ATOMS: atom_id res chain seq x y z
N VAL A 1 16.03 6.87 -11.62
CA VAL A 1 16.46 6.22 -10.35
C VAL A 1 15.90 4.80 -10.34
N ALA A 2 16.62 3.83 -10.92
CA ALA A 2 16.28 2.39 -10.85
C ALA A 2 17.40 1.46 -11.37
N THR A 3 18.48 1.99 -11.95
CA THR A 3 19.47 1.21 -12.72
C THR A 3 20.52 0.45 -11.90
N GLY A 4 20.42 0.42 -10.56
CA GLY A 4 21.48 -0.09 -9.67
C GLY A 4 21.12 -1.29 -8.80
N LEU A 5 19.96 -1.93 -9.00
CA LEU A 5 19.44 -2.95 -8.07
C LEU A 5 19.24 -4.34 -8.69
N GLY A 6 19.51 -4.51 -9.98
CA GLY A 6 19.24 -5.76 -10.70
C GLY A 6 17.76 -6.13 -10.80
N LEU A 7 16.86 -5.23 -10.39
CA LEU A 7 15.42 -5.40 -10.49
C LEU A 7 14.99 -5.05 -11.92
N SER A 8 14.59 -6.05 -12.69
CA SER A 8 14.03 -5.89 -14.04
C SER A 8 12.68 -6.58 -14.12
N GLY A 9 11.80 -6.07 -14.98
CA GLY A 9 10.50 -6.66 -15.24
C GLY A 9 9.43 -6.30 -14.21
N VAL A 10 8.47 -7.22 -14.03
CA VAL A 10 7.27 -7.01 -13.23
C VAL A 10 7.51 -7.46 -11.79
N GLN A 11 7.58 -6.50 -10.86
CA GLN A 11 7.77 -6.75 -9.44
C GLN A 11 6.43 -6.61 -8.70
N GLY A 12 5.95 -7.71 -8.12
CA GLY A 12 4.75 -7.73 -7.29
C GLY A 12 5.07 -7.30 -5.86
N ILE A 13 4.40 -6.26 -5.39
CA ILE A 13 4.46 -5.80 -4.00
C ILE A 13 3.11 -6.05 -3.36
N TYR A 14 3.08 -6.80 -2.27
CA TYR A 14 1.85 -7.00 -1.52
C TYR A 14 1.77 -5.99 -0.40
N VAL A 15 0.67 -5.24 -0.34
CA VAL A 15 0.44 -4.31 0.75
C VAL A 15 -0.87 -4.62 1.46
N ALA A 16 -0.78 -4.71 2.77
CA ALA A 16 -1.91 -4.70 3.68
C ALA A 16 -1.96 -3.34 4.38
N PHE A 17 -3.08 -2.64 4.23
CA PHE A 17 -3.35 -1.37 4.91
C PHE A 17 -4.75 -1.39 5.50
N LYS A 18 -4.93 -0.66 6.59
CA LYS A 18 -6.21 -0.48 7.28
C LYS A 18 -6.71 0.93 6.99
N VAL A 19 -7.97 1.05 6.62
CA VAL A 19 -8.71 2.31 6.60
C VAL A 19 -9.54 2.35 7.88
N GLY A 20 -9.22 3.27 8.78
CA GLY A 20 -9.96 3.45 10.03
C GLY A 20 -11.35 4.03 9.81
N ALA A 21 -12.20 3.95 10.84
CA ALA A 21 -13.52 4.59 10.87
C ALA A 21 -13.47 6.13 10.73
N ASP A 22 -12.31 6.74 10.96
CA ASP A 22 -11.97 8.15 10.74
C ASP A 22 -11.49 8.46 9.32
N GLY A 23 -11.33 7.43 8.49
CA GLY A 23 -10.81 7.53 7.13
C GLY A 23 -9.28 7.56 7.05
N GLU A 24 -8.57 7.38 8.16
CA GLU A 24 -7.11 7.35 8.16
C GLU A 24 -6.58 6.03 7.61
N VAL A 25 -5.57 6.14 6.74
CA VAL A 25 -4.93 4.99 6.10
C VAL A 25 -3.67 4.65 6.88
N SER A 26 -3.68 3.48 7.52
CA SER A 26 -2.55 2.93 8.28
C SER A 26 -1.96 1.74 7.55
N VAL A 27 -0.66 1.78 7.27
CA VAL A 27 0.05 0.62 6.69
C VAL A 27 0.23 -0.44 7.78
N ILE A 28 -0.24 -1.65 7.52
CA ILE A 28 -0.08 -2.79 8.44
C ILE A 28 1.15 -3.60 8.05
N ARG A 29 1.29 -3.93 6.77
CA ARG A 29 2.39 -4.75 6.28
C ARG A 29 2.66 -4.52 4.81
N ILE A 30 3.94 -4.48 4.44
CA ILE A 30 4.40 -4.50 3.05
C ILE A 30 5.24 -5.77 2.88
N LYS A 31 5.10 -6.43 1.72
CA LYS A 31 5.99 -7.49 1.28
C LYS A 31 6.47 -7.14 -0.12
N ALA A 32 7.75 -6.83 -0.25
CA ALA A 32 8.39 -6.60 -1.53
C ALA A 32 9.67 -7.46 -1.62
N PRO A 33 10.14 -7.77 -2.85
CA PRO A 33 11.38 -8.51 -3.05
C PRO A 33 12.64 -7.72 -2.65
N HIS A 34 12.54 -6.39 -2.51
CA HIS A 34 13.66 -5.55 -2.13
C HIS A 34 13.24 -4.39 -1.21
N LYS A 35 14.06 -4.08 -0.22
CA LYS A 35 13.83 -2.99 0.76
C LYS A 35 13.51 -1.62 0.14
N LYS A 36 14.19 -1.21 -0.95
CA LYS A 36 13.89 0.05 -1.65
C LYS A 36 12.48 0.11 -2.24
N LEU A 37 11.94 -1.04 -2.68
CA LEU A 37 10.55 -1.13 -3.13
C LEU A 37 9.58 -1.05 -1.95
N GLU A 38 9.94 -1.57 -0.78
CA GLU A 38 9.14 -1.37 0.44
C GLU A 38 9.10 0.10 0.86
N GLU A 39 10.24 0.80 0.81
CA GLU A 39 10.33 2.23 1.13
C GLU A 39 9.48 3.06 0.17
N GLU A 40 9.56 2.77 -1.13
CA GLU A 40 8.75 3.45 -2.14
C GLU A 40 7.26 3.13 -1.98
N ALA A 41 6.89 1.88 -1.73
CA ALA A 41 5.51 1.50 -1.46
C ALA A 41 4.96 2.19 -0.20
N LYS A 42 5.77 2.29 0.86
CA LYS A 42 5.41 3.00 2.09
C LYS A 42 5.19 4.49 1.81
N ARG A 43 6.05 5.11 1.00
CA ARG A 43 5.93 6.50 0.58
C ARG A 43 4.63 6.73 -0.20
N VAL A 44 4.36 5.90 -1.20
CA VAL A 44 3.15 5.99 -2.04
C VAL A 44 1.88 5.86 -1.20
N ILE A 45 1.85 4.93 -0.24
CA ILE A 45 0.66 4.76 0.62
C ILE A 45 0.49 5.92 1.60
N GLY A 46 1.59 6.49 2.10
CA GLY A 46 1.53 7.72 2.90
C GLY A 46 0.98 8.94 2.14
N HIS A 47 1.01 8.93 0.81
CA HIS A 47 0.37 9.95 -0.02
C HIS A 47 -1.12 9.71 -0.28
N ILE A 48 -1.67 8.56 0.14
CA ILE A 48 -3.11 8.32 0.00
C ILE A 48 -3.85 9.29 0.92
N PRO A 49 -4.73 10.15 0.39
CA PRO A 49 -5.50 11.06 1.20
C PRO A 49 -6.47 10.28 2.10
N LYS A 50 -7.01 10.95 3.13
CA LYS A 50 -8.04 10.35 3.98
C LYS A 50 -9.16 9.76 3.11
N MET A 51 -9.39 8.45 3.27
CA MET A 51 -10.39 7.72 2.51
C MET A 51 -11.73 7.83 3.22
N ARG A 52 -12.83 7.56 2.48
CA ARG A 52 -14.12 7.43 3.14
C ARG A 52 -14.14 6.08 3.88
N PRO A 53 -14.42 6.06 5.20
CA PRO A 53 -14.45 4.81 5.97
C PRO A 53 -15.53 3.89 5.42
N GLY A 54 -15.31 2.58 5.58
CA GLY A 54 -16.36 1.60 5.35
C GLY A 54 -17.54 1.88 6.29
N ARG A 55 -18.75 1.56 5.85
CA ARG A 55 -19.95 1.68 6.70
C ARG A 55 -20.69 0.36 6.71
N GLN A 56 -21.03 -0.11 7.91
CA GLN A 56 -21.96 -1.21 8.09
C GLN A 56 -23.27 -0.61 8.61
N GLY A 57 -24.23 -0.43 7.70
CA GLY A 57 -25.41 0.38 7.98
C GLY A 57 -25.04 1.85 8.24
N ASN A 58 -25.37 2.36 9.43
CA ASN A 58 -25.08 3.74 9.79
C ASN A 58 -23.72 3.95 10.50
N THR A 59 -23.06 2.87 10.92
CA THR A 59 -21.84 2.92 11.73
C THR A 59 -20.59 2.85 10.85
N PRO A 60 -19.62 3.78 10.99
CA PRO A 60 -18.32 3.67 10.33
C PRO A 60 -17.51 2.53 10.96
N VAL A 61 -16.88 1.71 10.12
CA VAL A 61 -16.12 0.53 10.54
C VAL A 61 -14.72 0.56 9.96
N ASP A 62 -13.78 -0.01 10.71
CA ASP A 62 -12.41 -0.24 10.25
C ASP A 62 -12.41 -1.31 9.15
N VAL A 63 -11.80 -1.02 8.01
CA VAL A 63 -11.68 -1.96 6.89
C VAL A 63 -10.21 -2.26 6.64
N MET A 64 -9.87 -3.54 6.67
CA MET A 64 -8.55 -4.01 6.25
C MET A 64 -8.58 -4.34 4.76
N TYR A 65 -7.71 -3.68 3.99
CA TYR A 65 -7.50 -3.93 2.58
C TYR A 65 -6.16 -4.63 2.37
N SER A 66 -6.18 -5.68 1.56
CA SER A 66 -4.98 -6.32 1.02
C SER A 66 -4.99 -6.15 -0.51
N LYS A 67 -4.07 -5.36 -1.02
CA LYS A 67 -3.93 -5.10 -2.45
C LYS A 67 -2.50 -5.37 -2.88
N ALA A 68 -2.38 -6.15 -3.95
CA ALA A 68 -1.12 -6.27 -4.68
C ALA A 68 -0.95 -5.03 -5.58
N ILE A 69 0.18 -4.35 -5.41
CA ILE A 69 0.67 -3.29 -6.30
C ILE A 69 1.68 -3.94 -7.23
N ILE A 70 1.45 -3.81 -8.53
CA ILE A 70 2.37 -4.32 -9.54
C ILE A 70 3.21 -3.13 -10.01
N ILE A 71 4.53 -3.19 -9.78
CA ILE A 71 5.47 -2.19 -10.29
C ILE A 71 6.19 -2.81 -11.49
N LYS A 72 6.04 -2.20 -12.66
CA LYS A 72 6.85 -2.52 -13.84
C LYS A 72 8.09 -1.62 -13.81
N ILE A 73 9.27 -2.24 -13.77
CA ILE A 73 10.55 -1.53 -13.84
C ILE A 73 11.12 -1.78 -15.24
N GLU A 74 11.20 -0.70 -16.03
CA GLU A 74 11.82 -0.66 -17.36
C GLU A 74 13.23 -0.06 -17.29
#